data_AF-A0A352SLZ1-F1
#
_entry.id   AF-A0A352SLZ1-F1
#
_cell.length_a   1.000
_cell.length_b   1.000
_cell.length_c   1.000
_cell.angle_alpha   90.00
_cell.angle_beta   90.00
_cell.angle_gamma   90.00
#
_symmetry.space_group_name_H-M   'P 1'
#
loop_
_entity.id
_entity.type
_entity.pdbx_description
1 polymer ?
#
loop_
_entity_poly.entity_id
_entity_poly.type
_entity_poly.pdbx_seq_one_letter_code
_entity_poly.pdbx_strand_id
1 'polypeptide(L)'
;MSVKNQFGLTRHHQGVVMILQQLGVDWTLLGTLDSACDVLLLPPNETDRQWIDVARSIPTIDLSGLLASAQGFSTCSKSVKYLLDTPWLQTLWDVPIHPLTVRTFPKGQSLQKSIWVDVNRQTCHVGLPFWTTSQQHTSWMAMMPMGTSSSPTSIRPTERIHQTPYSLMRHVLHYVMIQACLWSGRPLLRKTYYPEGVNNIFMLRVDSDYGTPEAVQSLIDTCQTYEMPSTWFLHTEAHKGWLDLFVNPDIEVAVHGVRHQSRGSTEALLRNILQAKADIERETDLKPVGVAMPFGRYNSQIAEVYRQCNHLFDYASDFGFDSDNLPHWPNDHEPLQVPIHPICPGSFRRTKATEQDIQRFFLEKWAKAMTR
;
A
#
# COMPACT_ATOMS: atom_id res chain seq x y z
N MET A 1 24.37 -28.56 -6.23
CA MET A 1 23.16 -28.55 -5.38
C MET A 1 22.08 -27.81 -6.15
N SER A 2 20.93 -28.44 -6.40
CA SER A 2 19.79 -27.76 -7.03
C SER A 2 19.31 -26.66 -6.08
N VAL A 3 19.24 -25.42 -6.55
CA VAL A 3 18.70 -24.30 -5.78
C VAL A 3 17.22 -24.57 -5.59
N LYS A 4 16.84 -25.06 -4.41
CA LYS A 4 15.43 -25.20 -4.04
C LYS A 4 14.86 -23.79 -3.89
N ASN A 5 13.86 -23.44 -4.69
CA ASN A 5 13.18 -22.16 -4.55
C ASN A 5 12.53 -22.09 -3.17
N GLN A 6 12.79 -21.04 -2.41
CA GLN A 6 12.25 -20.92 -1.05
C GLN A 6 10.72 -20.80 -1.09
N PHE A 7 10.19 -20.01 -2.04
CA PHE A 7 8.77 -19.77 -2.23
C PHE A 7 8.28 -20.21 -3.61
N GLY A 8 7.18 -20.94 -3.66
CA GLY A 8 6.53 -21.38 -4.89
C GLY A 8 5.08 -20.94 -4.96
N LEU A 9 4.69 -20.23 -6.01
CA LEU A 9 3.32 -19.77 -6.26
C LEU A 9 2.59 -20.78 -7.17
N THR A 10 1.41 -21.25 -6.81
CA THR A 10 0.72 -22.30 -7.59
C THR A 10 -0.05 -21.81 -8.81
N ARG A 11 -0.39 -20.53 -8.86
CA ARG A 11 -1.00 -19.88 -10.02
C ARG A 11 -0.65 -18.40 -10.01
N HIS A 12 -0.63 -17.76 -11.18
CA HIS A 12 -0.42 -16.33 -11.23
C HIS A 12 -1.59 -15.59 -10.55
N HIS A 13 -1.28 -14.64 -9.68
CA HIS A 13 -2.26 -13.73 -9.09
C HIS A 13 -1.59 -12.38 -8.86
N GLN A 14 -2.02 -11.36 -9.61
CA GLN A 14 -1.36 -10.05 -9.68
C GLN A 14 -1.12 -9.45 -8.29
N GLY A 15 -2.14 -9.48 -7.44
CA GLY A 15 -2.04 -8.93 -6.09
C GLY A 15 -1.03 -9.65 -5.19
N VAL A 16 -0.83 -10.96 -5.37
CA VAL A 16 0.13 -11.72 -4.57
C VAL A 16 1.54 -11.42 -5.06
N VAL A 17 1.74 -11.39 -6.39
CA VAL A 17 3.01 -11.04 -7.01
C VAL A 17 3.48 -9.66 -6.55
N MET A 18 2.59 -8.68 -6.57
CA MET A 18 2.86 -7.32 -6.08
C MET A 18 3.35 -7.31 -4.62
N ILE A 19 2.72 -8.07 -3.71
CA ILE A 19 3.18 -8.15 -2.31
C ILE A 19 4.53 -8.88 -2.22
N LEU A 20 4.74 -9.96 -2.97
CA LEU A 20 6.02 -10.68 -2.95
C LEU A 20 7.16 -9.78 -3.43
N GLN A 21 6.92 -8.94 -4.45
CA GLN A 21 7.87 -7.91 -4.88
C GLN A 21 8.17 -6.91 -3.76
N GLN A 22 7.15 -6.40 -3.06
CA GLN A 22 7.34 -5.50 -1.92
C GLN A 22 8.12 -6.15 -0.76
N LEU A 23 7.90 -7.44 -0.52
CA LEU A 23 8.62 -8.21 0.50
C LEU A 23 10.07 -8.50 0.10
N GLY A 24 10.42 -8.33 -1.18
CA GLY A 24 11.76 -8.56 -1.68
C GLY A 24 12.21 -10.01 -1.57
N VAL A 25 11.26 -10.96 -1.66
CA VAL A 25 11.51 -12.41 -1.59
C VAL A 25 11.64 -12.99 -2.99
N ASP A 26 12.53 -13.96 -3.16
CA ASP A 26 12.61 -14.72 -4.40
C ASP A 26 11.50 -15.78 -4.44
N TRP A 27 10.79 -15.85 -5.56
CA TRP A 27 9.69 -16.80 -5.75
C TRP A 27 9.65 -17.31 -7.19
N THR A 28 9.02 -18.46 -7.39
CA THR A 28 8.76 -19.01 -8.74
C THR A 28 7.29 -19.34 -8.91
N LEU A 29 6.77 -19.23 -10.14
CA LEU A 29 5.52 -19.89 -10.50
C LEU A 29 5.78 -21.39 -10.67
N LEU A 30 4.97 -22.23 -10.02
CA LEU A 30 5.11 -23.69 -10.07
C LEU A 30 4.29 -24.25 -11.24
N GLY A 31 4.92 -25.11 -12.06
CA GLY A 31 4.22 -25.83 -13.13
C GLY A 31 3.33 -26.97 -12.61
N THR A 32 3.66 -27.51 -11.42
CA THR A 32 2.88 -28.53 -10.71
C THR A 32 3.02 -28.35 -9.20
N LEU A 33 2.07 -28.89 -8.43
CA LEU A 33 2.16 -28.94 -6.95
C LEU A 33 3.31 -29.83 -6.43
N ASP A 34 3.95 -30.59 -7.32
CA ASP A 34 5.07 -31.48 -6.99
C ASP A 34 6.44 -30.80 -7.17
N SER A 35 6.45 -29.52 -7.57
CA SER A 35 7.68 -28.74 -7.72
C SER A 35 8.32 -28.48 -6.34
N ALA A 36 9.63 -28.73 -6.23
CA ALA A 36 10.36 -28.65 -4.97
C ALA A 36 10.50 -27.19 -4.48
N CYS A 37 9.72 -26.82 -3.47
CA CYS A 37 9.85 -25.56 -2.72
C CYS A 37 9.74 -25.81 -1.21
N ASP A 38 10.17 -24.85 -0.38
CA ASP A 38 10.03 -24.96 1.08
C ASP A 38 8.66 -24.44 1.54
N VAL A 39 8.17 -23.39 0.88
CA VAL A 39 6.88 -22.76 1.17
C VAL A 39 6.09 -22.60 -0.13
N LEU A 40 4.92 -23.22 -0.18
CA LEU A 40 4.00 -23.21 -1.31
C LEU A 40 2.84 -22.24 -1.03
N LEU A 41 2.80 -21.14 -1.78
CA LEU A 41 1.79 -20.09 -1.71
C LEU A 41 0.60 -20.44 -2.60
N LEU A 42 -0.60 -20.37 -2.03
CA LEU A 42 -1.86 -20.67 -2.68
C LEU A 42 -2.69 -19.39 -2.79
N PRO A 43 -2.73 -18.76 -3.97
CA PRO A 43 -3.52 -17.55 -4.18
C PRO A 43 -5.02 -17.81 -4.00
N PRO A 44 -5.80 -16.77 -3.65
CA PRO A 44 -7.25 -16.87 -3.53
C PRO A 44 -7.92 -17.20 -4.86
N ASN A 45 -9.06 -17.89 -4.82
CA ASN A 45 -9.85 -18.22 -6.02
C ASN A 45 -10.82 -17.09 -6.35
N GLU A 46 -10.54 -16.32 -7.39
CA GLU A 46 -11.39 -15.19 -7.80
C GLU A 46 -12.80 -15.63 -8.26
N THR A 47 -12.99 -16.91 -8.63
CA THR A 47 -14.27 -17.46 -9.12
C THR A 47 -15.19 -18.03 -8.04
N ASP A 48 -14.77 -18.13 -6.79
CA ASP A 48 -15.62 -18.65 -5.71
C ASP A 48 -16.79 -17.67 -5.48
N ARG A 49 -17.97 -17.87 -6.08
CA ARG A 49 -19.05 -16.86 -6.05
C ARG A 49 -19.77 -16.69 -4.71
N GLN A 50 -19.53 -17.55 -3.72
CA GLN A 50 -20.21 -17.52 -2.43
C GLN A 50 -19.28 -17.00 -1.32
N TRP A 51 -19.22 -15.68 -1.19
CA TRP A 51 -18.49 -14.99 -0.11
C TRP A 51 -19.47 -14.59 0.99
N ILE A 52 -19.75 -15.48 1.94
CA ILE A 52 -20.62 -15.18 3.08
C ILE A 52 -19.85 -14.35 4.10
N ASP A 53 -20.46 -13.27 4.57
CA ASP A 53 -20.00 -12.45 5.69
C ASP A 53 -20.06 -13.28 6.97
N VAL A 54 -18.91 -13.73 7.47
CA VAL A 54 -18.83 -14.50 8.72
C VAL A 54 -17.96 -13.73 9.69
N ALA A 55 -18.57 -12.70 10.30
CA ALA A 55 -18.03 -11.82 11.32
C ALA A 55 -17.54 -12.53 12.62
N ARG A 56 -17.31 -13.85 12.62
CA ARG A 56 -17.00 -14.65 13.82
C ARG A 56 -16.00 -15.81 13.63
N SER A 57 -15.31 -15.93 12.49
CA SER A 57 -14.45 -17.10 12.24
C SER A 57 -13.00 -16.74 12.02
N ILE A 58 -12.17 -17.10 13.01
CA ILE A 58 -10.74 -16.84 13.11
C ILE A 58 -9.97 -17.84 12.21
N PRO A 59 -9.17 -17.40 11.23
CA PRO A 59 -8.35 -18.30 10.43
C PRO A 59 -7.18 -18.86 11.25
N THR A 60 -6.78 -20.05 10.83
CA THR A 60 -6.11 -21.03 11.69
C THR A 60 -4.76 -21.38 11.08
N ILE A 61 -3.68 -21.40 11.88
CA ILE A 61 -2.44 -22.11 11.49
C ILE A 61 -2.62 -23.55 11.93
N ASP A 62 -2.60 -24.47 10.97
CA ASP A 62 -2.56 -25.89 11.25
C ASP A 62 -1.13 -26.42 11.14
N LEU A 63 -0.36 -26.25 12.20
CA LEU A 63 0.98 -26.83 12.29
C LEU A 63 0.98 -28.36 12.31
N SER A 64 -0.20 -29.00 12.42
CA SER A 64 -0.35 -30.45 12.54
C SER A 64 -0.84 -31.16 11.28
N GLY A 65 -1.29 -30.43 10.26
CA GLY A 65 -1.90 -31.02 9.06
C GLY A 65 -3.23 -31.77 9.30
N LEU A 66 -3.83 -31.66 10.48
CA LEU A 66 -5.12 -32.27 10.82
C LEU A 66 -6.30 -31.69 10.00
N LEU A 67 -6.30 -30.38 9.73
CA LEU A 67 -7.29 -29.71 8.88
C LEU A 67 -7.16 -30.14 7.42
N ALA A 68 -5.93 -30.36 6.95
CA ALA A 68 -5.68 -30.94 5.64
C ALA A 68 -6.18 -32.40 5.57
N SER A 69 -5.97 -33.19 6.63
CA SER A 69 -6.46 -34.57 6.75
C SER A 69 -7.97 -34.69 6.79
N ALA A 70 -8.66 -33.77 7.48
CA ALA A 70 -10.12 -33.71 7.45
C ALA A 70 -10.68 -33.40 6.05
N GLN A 71 -9.87 -32.83 5.15
CA GLN A 71 -10.21 -32.51 3.75
C GLN A 71 -9.62 -33.53 2.75
N GLY A 72 -9.12 -34.68 3.22
CA GLY A 72 -8.64 -35.77 2.37
C GLY A 72 -7.12 -35.85 2.15
N PHE A 73 -6.30 -35.09 2.89
CA PHE A 73 -4.82 -35.08 2.77
C PHE A 73 -4.15 -35.69 4.02
N SER A 74 -3.50 -36.85 3.93
CA SER A 74 -3.04 -37.58 5.14
C SER A 74 -1.98 -36.85 5.99
N THR A 75 -2.27 -36.47 7.24
CA THR A 75 -1.26 -36.09 8.25
C THR A 75 -1.77 -36.16 9.70
N CYS A 76 -0.89 -36.51 10.65
CA CYS A 76 -1.17 -36.82 12.06
C CYS A 76 -0.83 -35.69 13.07
N SER A 77 -1.36 -35.84 14.29
CA SER A 77 -1.80 -34.85 15.30
C SER A 77 -0.80 -34.03 16.14
N LYS A 78 -1.14 -32.74 16.43
CA LYS A 78 -1.54 -32.12 17.74
C LYS A 78 -1.17 -30.61 17.87
N SER A 79 -2.12 -29.86 18.45
CA SER A 79 -2.16 -28.45 18.89
C SER A 79 -2.12 -27.34 17.81
N VAL A 80 -3.15 -26.48 17.86
CA VAL A 80 -3.44 -25.42 16.89
C VAL A 80 -3.21 -24.07 17.57
N LYS A 81 -2.37 -23.21 16.98
CA LYS A 81 -2.36 -21.77 17.27
C LYS A 81 -3.06 -21.06 16.12
N TYR A 82 -4.09 -20.28 16.43
CA TYR A 82 -4.75 -19.49 15.41
C TYR A 82 -3.88 -18.27 15.10
N LEU A 83 -3.53 -18.07 13.82
CA LEU A 83 -2.72 -16.93 13.38
C LEU A 83 -3.38 -15.62 13.83
N LEU A 84 -4.71 -15.64 13.91
CA LEU A 84 -5.58 -14.51 14.15
C LEU A 84 -6.22 -14.48 15.56
N ASP A 85 -5.70 -15.33 16.47
CA ASP A 85 -5.82 -15.08 17.92
C ASP A 85 -4.79 -14.05 18.40
N THR A 86 -3.81 -13.70 17.56
CA THR A 86 -3.11 -12.41 17.69
C THR A 86 -4.17 -11.36 17.40
N PRO A 87 -4.53 -10.47 18.35
CA PRO A 87 -5.53 -9.43 18.11
C PRO A 87 -5.18 -8.79 16.77
N TRP A 88 -6.09 -8.87 15.80
CA TRP A 88 -5.96 -8.08 14.58
C TRP A 88 -5.81 -6.65 15.04
N LEU A 89 -4.59 -6.15 15.04
CA LEU A 89 -4.26 -4.87 15.63
C LEU A 89 -4.80 -3.79 14.70
N GLN A 90 -6.11 -3.57 14.70
CA GLN A 90 -6.71 -2.33 14.19
C GLN A 90 -6.01 -1.11 14.81
N THR A 91 -5.46 -1.27 16.02
CA THR A 91 -4.65 -0.28 16.73
C THR A 91 -3.24 -0.09 16.17
N LEU A 92 -2.70 -1.05 15.41
CA LEU A 92 -1.43 -0.89 14.70
C LEU A 92 -1.59 -0.07 13.42
N TRP A 93 -2.79 0.11 12.88
CA TRP A 93 -2.97 0.76 11.58
C TRP A 93 -3.32 2.23 11.74
N ASP A 94 -2.60 3.05 11.00
CA ASP A 94 -2.78 4.49 11.01
C ASP A 94 -3.85 4.96 10.02
N VAL A 95 -4.18 4.11 9.05
CA VAL A 95 -5.20 4.30 8.03
C VAL A 95 -6.30 3.24 8.24
N PRO A 96 -7.58 3.64 8.38
CA PRO A 96 -8.69 2.73 8.56
C PRO A 96 -8.83 1.75 7.40
N ILE A 97 -9.11 0.50 7.73
CA ILE A 97 -9.38 -0.54 6.75
C ILE A 97 -10.89 -0.57 6.48
N HIS A 98 -11.26 -0.61 5.21
CA HIS A 98 -12.67 -0.69 4.83
C HIS A 98 -13.27 -2.05 5.30
N PRO A 99 -14.44 -2.06 5.97
CA PRO A 99 -15.00 -3.30 6.52
C PRO A 99 -15.29 -4.39 5.48
N LEU A 100 -15.61 -4.02 4.24
CA LEU A 100 -15.94 -5.00 3.19
C LEU A 100 -14.70 -5.63 2.52
N THR A 101 -13.49 -5.11 2.76
CA THR A 101 -12.26 -5.61 2.12
C THR A 101 -11.54 -6.65 2.95
N VAL A 102 -11.70 -6.63 4.28
CA VAL A 102 -11.23 -7.71 5.16
C VAL A 102 -12.41 -8.63 5.47
N ARG A 103 -12.57 -9.68 4.65
CA ARG A 103 -13.59 -10.72 4.88
C ARG A 103 -12.94 -11.97 5.42
N THR A 104 -13.30 -12.35 6.64
CA THR A 104 -12.89 -13.62 7.27
C THR A 104 -13.82 -14.77 6.86
N PHE A 105 -13.28 -15.98 6.76
CA PHE A 105 -14.00 -17.16 6.25
C PHE A 105 -14.40 -18.12 7.37
N PRO A 106 -15.54 -18.83 7.24
CA PRO A 106 -15.90 -19.87 8.19
C PRO A 106 -14.89 -21.02 8.17
N LYS A 107 -14.68 -21.65 9.33
CA LYS A 107 -13.86 -22.86 9.46
C LYS A 107 -14.36 -23.96 8.53
N GLY A 108 -13.45 -24.51 7.72
CA GLY A 108 -13.63 -25.84 7.13
C GLY A 108 -13.75 -25.95 5.60
N GLN A 109 -13.59 -24.88 4.81
CA GLN A 109 -13.85 -25.00 3.35
C GLN A 109 -12.77 -24.51 2.37
N SER A 110 -11.53 -24.25 2.80
CA SER A 110 -10.47 -24.16 1.78
C SER A 110 -9.06 -24.23 2.36
N LEU A 111 -8.33 -25.25 1.92
CA LEU A 111 -6.87 -25.29 1.95
C LEU A 111 -6.24 -23.96 1.48
N GLN A 112 -6.75 -23.33 0.42
CA GLN A 112 -6.26 -22.04 -0.08
C GLN A 112 -6.33 -20.86 0.92
N LYS A 113 -6.80 -21.06 2.16
CA LYS A 113 -6.98 -20.01 3.19
C LYS A 113 -6.40 -20.38 4.56
N SER A 114 -5.56 -21.42 4.64
CA SER A 114 -4.94 -21.90 5.88
C SER A 114 -3.44 -22.04 5.72
N ILE A 115 -2.68 -22.08 6.82
CA ILE A 115 -1.28 -22.53 6.77
C ILE A 115 -1.25 -23.96 7.26
N TRP A 116 -0.60 -24.86 6.52
CA TRP A 116 -0.41 -26.23 6.96
C TRP A 116 0.90 -26.79 6.45
N VAL A 117 1.18 -28.02 6.88
CA VAL A 117 2.44 -28.69 6.68
C VAL A 117 2.20 -30.03 6.01
N ASP A 118 2.90 -30.28 4.91
CA ASP A 118 3.04 -31.62 4.34
C ASP A 118 4.37 -32.21 4.82
N VAL A 119 4.29 -33.09 5.81
CA VAL A 119 5.46 -33.74 6.44
C VAL A 119 6.17 -34.67 5.45
N ASN A 120 5.45 -35.33 4.56
CA ASN A 120 6.02 -36.25 3.59
C ASN A 120 6.83 -35.49 2.54
N ARG A 121 6.33 -34.34 2.11
CA ARG A 121 7.00 -33.46 1.14
C ARG A 121 7.95 -32.45 1.77
N GLN A 122 8.00 -32.37 3.11
CA GLN A 122 8.76 -31.34 3.84
C GLN A 122 8.47 -29.94 3.30
N THR A 123 7.19 -29.63 3.11
CA THR A 123 6.71 -28.38 2.48
C THR A 123 5.66 -27.72 3.36
N CYS A 124 5.78 -26.41 3.57
CA CYS A 124 4.74 -25.61 4.21
C CYS A 124 3.81 -25.02 3.15
N HIS A 125 2.50 -25.21 3.30
CA HIS A 125 1.50 -24.62 2.43
C HIS A 125 0.91 -23.40 3.10
N VAL A 126 0.80 -22.31 2.35
CA VAL A 126 0.28 -21.03 2.80
C VAL A 126 -0.87 -20.62 1.89
N GLY A 127 -2.07 -20.85 2.37
CA GLY A 127 -3.29 -20.27 1.85
C GLY A 127 -3.33 -18.78 2.11
N LEU A 128 -3.33 -18.00 1.03
CA LEU A 128 -3.36 -16.55 1.13
C LEU A 128 -4.80 -16.09 1.34
N PRO A 129 -5.11 -15.50 2.50
CA PRO A 129 -6.39 -14.88 2.65
C PRO A 129 -6.39 -13.57 1.85
N PHE A 130 -7.52 -13.28 1.19
CA PHE A 130 -8.01 -11.94 0.82
C PHE A 130 -7.90 -11.44 -0.63
N TRP A 131 -8.90 -10.60 -0.92
CA TRP A 131 -9.24 -9.68 -2.02
C TRP A 131 -9.44 -10.19 -3.46
N THR A 132 -10.32 -9.47 -4.16
CA THR A 132 -10.58 -9.59 -5.59
C THR A 132 -10.03 -8.34 -6.28
N THR A 133 -9.39 -8.52 -7.43
CA THR A 133 -8.90 -7.43 -8.30
C THR A 133 -9.94 -6.34 -8.58
N SER A 134 -11.24 -6.69 -8.54
CA SER A 134 -12.35 -5.75 -8.72
C SER A 134 -12.44 -4.60 -7.70
N GLN A 135 -11.80 -4.68 -6.53
CA GLN A 135 -11.83 -3.63 -5.50
C GLN A 135 -10.69 -2.61 -5.63
N GLN A 136 -9.71 -2.83 -6.52
CA GLN A 136 -8.54 -1.96 -6.69
C GLN A 136 -8.91 -0.51 -7.04
N HIS A 137 -10.06 -0.29 -7.69
CA HIS A 137 -10.50 1.02 -8.14
C HIS A 137 -11.62 1.63 -7.28
N THR A 138 -11.86 1.08 -6.07
CA THR A 138 -12.86 1.60 -5.15
C THR A 138 -12.23 2.37 -4.00
N SER A 139 -12.89 3.45 -3.61
CA SER A 139 -12.49 4.32 -2.49
C SER A 139 -13.66 4.59 -1.56
N TRP A 140 -13.37 5.04 -0.35
CA TRP A 140 -14.36 5.38 0.65
C TRP A 140 -13.90 6.55 1.53
N MET A 141 -14.85 7.26 2.14
CA MET A 141 -14.52 8.31 3.11
C MET A 141 -14.18 7.67 4.45
N ALA A 142 -12.92 7.73 4.84
CA ALA A 142 -12.43 7.25 6.12
C ALA A 142 -12.29 8.41 7.11
N MET A 143 -12.61 8.14 8.37
CA MET A 143 -12.32 9.03 9.50
C MET A 143 -11.10 8.50 10.24
N MET A 144 -10.06 9.32 10.37
CA MET A 144 -8.81 8.87 10.94
C MET A 144 -8.84 8.95 12.46
N PRO A 145 -8.28 7.94 13.16
CA PRO A 145 -8.16 8.01 14.61
C PRO A 145 -7.13 9.08 15.01
N MET A 146 -7.40 9.75 16.13
CA MET A 146 -6.52 10.72 16.79
C MET A 146 -6.21 10.20 18.19
N GLY A 147 -4.95 10.02 18.59
CA GLY A 147 -4.60 9.56 19.93
C GLY A 147 -5.30 8.26 20.33
N THR A 148 -6.05 8.31 21.44
CA THR A 148 -6.84 7.18 21.94
C THR A 148 -8.15 7.01 21.16
N SER A 149 -8.71 5.80 21.17
CA SER A 149 -10.01 5.49 20.55
C SER A 149 -11.17 6.34 21.08
N SER A 150 -10.99 7.04 22.22
CA SER A 150 -11.95 7.93 22.86
C SER A 150 -11.94 9.38 22.37
N SER A 151 -11.02 9.78 21.47
CA SER A 151 -10.98 11.16 20.97
C SER A 151 -12.30 11.56 20.30
N PRO A 152 -12.84 12.77 20.54
CA PRO A 152 -14.11 13.20 19.93
C PRO A 152 -14.07 13.11 18.40
N THR A 153 -15.16 12.68 17.78
CA THR A 153 -15.25 12.62 16.30
C THR A 153 -15.11 13.98 15.63
N SER A 154 -15.43 15.06 16.35
CA SER A 154 -15.34 16.44 15.85
C SER A 154 -13.93 16.94 15.58
N ILE A 155 -12.90 16.30 16.13
CA ILE A 155 -11.49 16.66 15.92
C ILE A 155 -10.76 15.70 14.97
N ARG A 156 -11.46 14.66 14.49
CA ARG A 156 -10.85 13.64 13.62
C ARG A 156 -10.90 14.10 12.16
N PRO A 157 -9.78 14.07 11.43
CA PRO A 157 -9.79 14.42 10.03
C PRO A 157 -10.45 13.30 9.23
N THR A 158 -10.95 13.65 8.05
CA THR A 158 -11.57 12.70 7.13
C THR A 158 -10.93 12.82 5.77
N GLU A 159 -10.71 11.70 5.11
CA GLU A 159 -10.17 11.66 3.75
C GLU A 159 -10.76 10.49 2.96
N ARG A 160 -10.85 10.65 1.63
CA ARG A 160 -11.18 9.58 0.71
C ARG A 160 -9.95 8.75 0.42
N ILE A 161 -9.96 7.50 0.86
CA ILE A 161 -8.84 6.57 0.69
C ILE A 161 -9.27 5.32 -0.07
N HIS A 162 -8.29 4.55 -0.53
CA HIS A 162 -8.48 3.24 -1.11
C HIS A 162 -9.26 2.30 -0.17
N GLN A 163 -10.00 1.33 -0.74
CA GLN A 163 -10.64 0.28 0.06
C GLN A 163 -9.70 -0.89 0.35
N THR A 164 -8.78 -1.19 -0.58
CA THR A 164 -7.90 -2.37 -0.54
C THR A 164 -6.73 -2.18 0.42
N PRO A 165 -6.63 -2.94 1.52
CA PRO A 165 -5.64 -2.68 2.56
C PRO A 165 -4.28 -3.33 2.26
N TYR A 166 -3.58 -2.83 1.23
CA TYR A 166 -2.31 -3.42 0.77
C TYR A 166 -1.24 -3.51 1.86
N SER A 167 -1.10 -2.47 2.68
CA SER A 167 -0.16 -2.48 3.81
C SER A 167 -0.45 -3.61 4.81
N LEU A 168 -1.73 -3.83 5.15
CA LEU A 168 -2.12 -4.95 6.01
C LEU A 168 -1.76 -6.28 5.36
N MET A 169 -2.07 -6.45 4.09
CA MET A 169 -1.84 -7.71 3.37
C MET A 169 -0.36 -8.05 3.34
N ARG A 170 0.51 -7.06 3.09
CA ARG A 170 1.96 -7.23 3.15
C ARG A 170 2.42 -7.68 4.54
N HIS A 171 1.96 -7.03 5.61
CA HIS A 171 2.36 -7.39 6.96
C HIS A 171 1.87 -8.79 7.38
N VAL A 172 0.64 -9.15 7.02
CA VAL A 172 0.09 -10.49 7.26
C VAL A 172 0.92 -11.53 6.51
N LEU A 173 1.16 -11.33 5.21
CA LEU A 173 1.95 -12.27 4.42
C LEU A 173 3.38 -12.39 4.97
N HIS A 174 4.02 -11.27 5.33
CA HIS A 174 5.34 -11.29 5.94
C HIS A 174 5.38 -12.14 7.21
N TYR A 175 4.43 -11.92 8.12
CA TYR A 175 4.33 -12.70 9.36
C TYR A 175 4.13 -14.19 9.08
N VAL A 176 3.24 -14.52 8.14
CA VAL A 176 2.98 -15.89 7.73
C VAL A 176 4.23 -16.56 7.15
N MET A 177 4.97 -15.86 6.29
CA MET A 177 6.22 -16.37 5.71
C MET A 177 7.27 -16.61 6.78
N ILE A 178 7.41 -15.72 7.77
CA ILE A 178 8.29 -15.92 8.92
C ILE A 178 7.92 -17.22 9.65
N GLN A 179 6.64 -17.41 9.98
CA GLN A 179 6.20 -18.63 10.67
C GLN A 179 6.45 -19.89 9.84
N ALA A 180 6.20 -19.84 8.52
CA ALA A 180 6.43 -20.96 7.61
C ALA A 180 7.91 -21.32 7.49
N CYS A 181 8.80 -20.32 7.41
CA CYS A 181 10.25 -20.52 7.37
C CYS A 181 10.80 -21.06 8.69
N LEU A 182 10.36 -20.51 9.83
CA LEU A 182 10.72 -21.04 11.16
C LEU A 182 10.33 -22.51 11.30
N TRP A 183 9.14 -22.88 10.82
CA TRP A 183 8.71 -24.27 10.82
C TRP A 183 9.59 -25.16 9.93
N SER A 184 9.94 -24.71 8.72
CA SER A 184 10.78 -25.49 7.79
C SER A 184 12.26 -25.53 8.20
N GLY A 185 12.62 -24.92 9.34
CA GLY A 185 14.00 -24.86 9.83
C GLY A 185 14.91 -24.01 8.95
N ARG A 186 14.35 -23.05 8.19
CA ARG A 186 15.10 -22.17 7.29
C ARG A 186 14.90 -20.70 7.64
N PRO A 187 15.91 -19.84 7.47
CA PRO A 187 15.73 -18.41 7.61
C PRO A 187 14.91 -17.86 6.43
N LEU A 188 14.04 -16.87 6.69
CA LEU A 188 13.41 -16.09 5.61
C LEU A 188 14.49 -15.22 4.94
N LEU A 189 14.79 -15.48 3.66
CA LEU A 189 15.71 -14.66 2.88
C LEU A 189 14.93 -13.64 2.06
N ARG A 190 15.31 -12.38 2.19
CA ARG A 190 14.65 -11.25 1.53
C ARG A 190 15.56 -10.05 1.43
N LYS A 191 15.27 -9.16 0.48
CA LYS A 191 15.88 -7.84 0.42
C LYS A 191 15.44 -7.00 1.64
N THR A 192 16.35 -6.17 2.13
CA THR A 192 16.00 -5.09 3.06
C THR A 192 15.03 -4.13 2.36
N TYR A 193 14.12 -3.51 3.12
CA TYR A 193 13.18 -2.53 2.56
C TYR A 193 13.88 -1.24 2.14
N TYR A 194 14.90 -0.84 2.88
CA TYR A 194 15.57 0.43 2.71
C TYR A 194 17.05 0.22 2.33
N PRO A 195 17.59 1.07 1.44
CA PRO A 195 19.00 1.01 1.07
C PRO A 195 19.91 1.41 2.23
N GLU A 196 21.20 1.10 2.10
CA GLU A 196 22.27 1.64 2.97
C GLU A 196 22.13 1.38 4.48
N GLY A 197 21.26 0.45 4.89
CA GLY A 197 21.08 0.06 6.28
C GLY A 197 20.28 1.05 7.13
N VAL A 198 19.60 2.02 6.51
CA VAL A 198 18.65 2.87 7.24
C VAL A 198 17.40 2.06 7.62
N ASN A 199 16.78 2.40 8.75
CA ASN A 199 15.58 1.70 9.22
C ASN A 199 14.28 2.33 8.71
N ASN A 200 14.33 3.55 8.19
CA ASN A 200 13.18 4.27 7.68
C ASN A 200 13.60 5.39 6.72
N ILE A 201 12.67 5.85 5.88
CA ILE A 201 12.81 7.02 5.02
C ILE A 201 11.63 7.96 5.28
N PHE A 202 11.91 9.23 5.50
CA PHE A 202 10.90 10.28 5.57
C PHE A 202 10.94 11.11 4.29
N MET A 203 9.76 11.40 3.74
CA MET A 203 9.60 12.24 2.56
C MET A 203 8.54 13.30 2.85
N LEU A 204 8.90 14.57 2.67
CA LEU A 204 7.92 15.65 2.70
C LEU A 204 7.38 15.89 1.30
N ARG A 205 6.14 15.46 1.08
CA ARG A 205 5.38 15.81 -0.12
C ARG A 205 4.52 17.04 0.14
N VAL A 206 4.50 17.96 -0.82
CA VAL A 206 3.62 19.13 -0.82
C VAL A 206 2.79 19.16 -2.10
N ASP A 207 1.46 19.14 -1.95
CA ASP A 207 0.56 19.54 -3.03
C ASP A 207 0.41 21.06 -2.95
N SER A 208 0.87 21.75 -3.99
CA SER A 208 1.01 23.22 -3.98
C SER A 208 -0.33 23.99 -4.07
N ASP A 209 -1.45 23.29 -4.04
CA ASP A 209 -2.80 23.77 -4.32
C ASP A 209 -3.13 25.18 -3.82
N TYR A 210 -3.22 26.12 -4.75
CA TYR A 210 -3.63 27.51 -4.49
C TYR A 210 -2.77 28.23 -3.43
N GLY A 211 -1.54 27.74 -3.16
CA GLY A 211 -0.58 28.42 -2.32
C GLY A 211 -0.23 29.79 -2.90
N THR A 212 -0.10 30.81 -2.05
CA THR A 212 0.40 32.12 -2.48
C THR A 212 1.93 32.09 -2.56
N PRO A 213 2.57 32.97 -3.36
CA PRO A 213 4.03 33.04 -3.42
C PRO A 213 4.67 33.17 -2.03
N GLU A 214 4.09 33.95 -1.13
CA GLU A 214 4.62 34.17 0.22
C GLU A 214 4.52 32.91 1.08
N ALA A 215 3.39 32.18 0.99
CA ALA A 215 3.20 30.95 1.74
C ALA A 215 4.11 29.82 1.21
N VAL A 216 4.28 29.74 -0.10
CA VAL A 216 5.20 28.80 -0.75
C VAL A 216 6.64 29.10 -0.34
N GLN A 217 7.09 30.35 -0.48
CA GLN A 217 8.45 30.75 -0.11
C GLN A 217 8.72 30.49 1.38
N SER A 218 7.78 30.83 2.27
CA SER A 218 7.92 30.55 3.70
C SER A 218 8.10 29.06 4.01
N LEU A 219 7.39 28.17 3.30
CA LEU A 219 7.57 26.73 3.46
C LEU A 219 8.90 26.24 2.89
N ILE A 220 9.34 26.78 1.74
CA ILE A 220 10.66 26.49 1.16
C ILE A 220 11.76 26.89 2.14
N ASP A 221 11.74 28.13 2.66
CA ASP A 221 12.70 28.64 3.64
C ASP A 221 12.74 27.77 4.90
N THR A 222 11.57 27.31 5.34
CA THR A 222 11.44 26.39 6.49
C THR A 222 12.11 25.06 6.17
N CYS A 223 11.84 24.45 5.00
CA CYS A 223 12.45 23.19 4.60
C CYS A 223 13.98 23.30 4.52
N GLN A 224 14.50 24.39 3.96
CA GLN A 224 15.94 24.65 3.89
C GLN A 224 16.57 24.85 5.27
N THR A 225 15.89 25.58 6.17
CA THR A 225 16.35 25.78 7.55
C THR A 225 16.55 24.46 8.29
N TYR A 226 15.72 23.45 8.00
CA TYR A 226 15.79 22.12 8.61
C TYR A 226 16.45 21.07 7.72
N GLU A 227 17.11 21.48 6.62
CA GLU A 227 17.77 20.57 5.67
C GLU A 227 16.87 19.40 5.24
N MET A 228 15.60 19.72 4.93
CA MET A 228 14.57 18.75 4.63
C MET A 228 14.23 18.81 3.13
N PRO A 229 14.74 17.88 2.31
CA PRO A 229 14.35 17.77 0.92
C PRO A 229 12.83 17.58 0.80
N SER A 230 12.24 18.15 -0.23
CA SER A 230 10.80 18.11 -0.44
C SER A 230 10.42 17.87 -1.89
N THR A 231 9.30 17.20 -2.11
CA THR A 231 8.73 16.99 -3.43
C THR A 231 7.44 17.79 -3.57
N TRP A 232 7.38 18.67 -4.56
CA TRP A 232 6.27 19.58 -4.80
C TRP A 232 5.49 19.17 -6.04
N PHE A 233 4.24 18.77 -5.85
CA PHE A 233 3.30 18.49 -6.92
C PHE A 233 2.61 19.80 -7.34
N LEU A 234 2.91 20.25 -8.56
CA LEU A 234 2.52 21.58 -9.03
C LEU A 234 1.15 21.59 -9.70
N HIS A 235 0.27 22.44 -9.15
CA HIS A 235 -1.00 22.84 -9.74
C HIS A 235 -0.75 24.08 -10.62
N THR A 236 -0.50 23.87 -11.92
CA THR A 236 0.13 24.92 -12.75
C THR A 236 -0.75 26.14 -13.03
N GLU A 237 -2.09 26.00 -13.06
CA GLU A 237 -2.99 27.14 -13.24
C GLU A 237 -2.94 28.11 -12.05
N ALA A 238 -2.78 27.59 -10.83
CA ALA A 238 -2.68 28.43 -9.62
C ALA A 238 -1.38 29.25 -9.56
N HIS A 239 -0.31 28.74 -10.19
CA HIS A 239 1.05 29.28 -10.07
C HIS A 239 1.57 29.90 -11.36
N LYS A 240 0.65 30.19 -12.28
CA LYS A 240 0.98 30.67 -13.63
C LYS A 240 1.84 31.94 -13.59
N GLY A 241 2.98 31.89 -14.26
CA GLY A 241 3.90 33.02 -14.39
C GLY A 241 4.87 33.20 -13.22
N TRP A 242 4.90 32.26 -12.27
CA TRP A 242 5.89 32.24 -11.19
C TRP A 242 6.34 30.82 -10.80
N LEU A 243 6.26 29.86 -11.74
CA LEU A 243 6.78 28.50 -11.52
C LEU A 243 8.29 28.47 -11.21
N ASP A 244 9.03 29.50 -11.61
CA ASP A 244 10.46 29.68 -11.28
C ASP A 244 10.74 29.67 -9.77
N LEU A 245 9.75 29.99 -8.93
CA LEU A 245 9.88 29.91 -7.47
C LEU A 245 10.25 28.49 -7.00
N PHE A 246 9.87 27.47 -7.78
CA PHE A 246 10.14 26.07 -7.46
C PHE A 246 11.47 25.56 -8.03
N VAL A 247 12.24 26.39 -8.75
CA VAL A 247 13.56 26.03 -9.26
C VAL A 247 14.58 26.10 -8.12
N ASN A 248 14.74 24.99 -7.42
CA ASN A 248 15.61 24.86 -6.26
C ASN A 248 16.21 23.44 -6.21
N PRO A 249 17.52 23.27 -5.98
CA PRO A 249 18.16 21.95 -5.94
C PRO A 249 17.65 21.03 -4.82
N ASP A 250 17.11 21.59 -3.74
CA ASP A 250 16.56 20.82 -2.60
C ASP A 250 15.08 20.44 -2.81
N ILE A 251 14.51 20.83 -3.96
CA ILE A 251 13.12 20.60 -4.33
C ILE A 251 13.06 19.69 -5.56
N GLU A 252 12.37 18.58 -5.40
CA GLU A 252 11.86 17.83 -6.55
C GLU A 252 10.54 18.45 -7.01
N VAL A 253 10.41 18.71 -8.31
CA VAL A 253 9.15 19.16 -8.93
C VAL A 253 8.45 17.98 -9.61
N ALA A 254 7.17 17.81 -9.31
CA ALA A 254 6.29 16.79 -9.85
C ALA A 254 4.95 17.38 -10.35
N VAL A 255 4.18 16.60 -11.11
CA VAL A 255 2.97 17.09 -11.80
C VAL A 255 1.70 16.87 -10.95
N HIS A 256 0.92 17.92 -10.71
CA HIS A 256 -0.43 17.83 -10.10
C HIS A 256 -1.57 18.22 -11.04
N GLY A 257 -1.27 18.47 -12.31
CA GLY A 257 -2.24 18.85 -13.33
C GLY A 257 -2.46 20.36 -13.43
N VAL A 258 -3.08 20.79 -14.55
CA VAL A 258 -3.32 22.21 -14.81
C VAL A 258 -4.40 22.72 -13.88
N ARG A 259 -5.50 21.98 -13.80
CA ARG A 259 -6.61 22.25 -12.88
C ARG A 259 -6.60 21.23 -11.77
N HIS A 260 -6.95 21.66 -10.57
CA HIS A 260 -7.20 20.78 -9.43
C HIS A 260 -8.55 20.02 -9.57
N GLN A 261 -8.65 19.18 -10.60
CA GLN A 261 -9.81 18.38 -10.97
C GLN A 261 -9.42 16.92 -11.22
N SER A 262 -10.18 16.00 -10.64
CA SER A 262 -9.97 14.54 -10.75
C SER A 262 -11.21 13.81 -11.31
N ARG A 263 -12.04 14.54 -12.07
CA ARG A 263 -13.28 14.03 -12.68
C ARG A 263 -13.30 14.46 -14.14
N GLY A 264 -13.86 13.61 -14.99
CA GLY A 264 -13.94 13.85 -16.43
C GLY A 264 -13.76 12.54 -17.19
N SER A 265 -13.67 12.64 -18.52
CA SER A 265 -13.24 11.52 -19.35
C SER A 265 -11.75 11.26 -19.17
N THR A 266 -11.29 10.05 -19.51
CA THR A 266 -9.88 9.69 -19.52
C THR A 266 -9.04 10.68 -20.32
N GLU A 267 -9.53 11.12 -21.48
CA GLU A 267 -8.83 12.08 -22.36
C GLU A 267 -8.71 13.46 -21.72
N ALA A 268 -9.72 13.90 -20.96
CA ALA A 268 -9.66 15.18 -20.25
C ALA A 268 -8.63 15.14 -19.13
N LEU A 269 -8.57 14.04 -18.38
CA LEU A 269 -7.58 13.83 -17.32
C LEU A 269 -6.16 13.74 -17.90
N LEU A 270 -5.97 13.00 -19.00
CA LEU A 270 -4.69 12.92 -19.70
C LEU A 270 -4.21 14.30 -20.15
N ARG A 271 -5.07 15.08 -20.83
CA ARG A 271 -4.71 16.45 -21.24
C ARG A 271 -4.35 17.33 -20.05
N ASN A 272 -5.05 17.18 -18.92
CA ASN A 272 -4.78 17.96 -17.71
C ASN A 272 -3.36 17.71 -17.16
N ILE A 273 -2.90 16.45 -17.14
CA ILE A 273 -1.57 16.08 -16.67
C ILE A 273 -0.48 16.44 -17.70
N LEU A 274 -0.70 16.12 -18.98
CA LEU A 274 0.30 16.38 -20.03
C LEU A 274 0.53 17.88 -20.24
N GLN A 275 -0.52 18.70 -20.19
CA GLN A 275 -0.37 20.15 -20.30
C GLN A 275 0.40 20.72 -19.10
N ALA A 276 0.15 20.24 -17.88
CA ALA A 276 0.89 20.69 -16.71
C ALA A 276 2.37 20.34 -16.77
N LYS A 277 2.71 19.12 -17.22
CA LYS A 277 4.10 18.73 -17.48
C LYS A 277 4.76 19.69 -18.48
N ALA A 278 4.09 19.98 -19.59
CA ALA A 278 4.60 20.89 -20.61
C ALA A 278 4.72 22.34 -20.11
N ASP A 279 3.83 22.79 -19.23
CA ASP A 279 3.92 24.12 -18.62
C ASP A 279 5.12 24.24 -17.68
N ILE A 280 5.36 23.23 -16.84
CA ILE A 280 6.52 23.17 -15.95
C ILE A 280 7.81 23.17 -16.78
N GLU A 281 7.91 22.29 -17.79
CA GLU A 281 9.10 22.19 -18.65
C GLU A 281 9.40 23.49 -19.39
N ARG A 282 8.36 24.17 -19.89
CA ARG A 282 8.51 25.42 -20.63
C ARG A 282 8.94 26.59 -19.74
N GLU A 283 8.42 26.67 -18.52
CA GLU A 283 8.67 27.81 -17.64
C GLU A 283 9.94 27.65 -16.82
N THR A 284 10.34 26.43 -16.47
CA THR A 284 11.42 26.17 -15.49
C THR A 284 12.61 25.37 -16.02
N ASP A 285 12.55 24.85 -17.25
CA ASP A 285 13.48 23.85 -17.81
C ASP A 285 13.60 22.53 -17.03
N LEU A 286 12.82 22.36 -15.94
CA LEU A 286 12.76 21.13 -15.15
C LEU A 286 12.00 20.04 -15.89
N LYS A 287 12.41 18.78 -15.72
CA LYS A 287 11.77 17.61 -16.32
C LYS A 287 11.11 16.76 -15.24
N PRO A 288 9.86 17.05 -14.83
CA PRO A 288 9.21 16.33 -13.75
C PRO A 288 8.96 14.88 -14.15
N VAL A 289 9.34 13.94 -13.28
CA VAL A 289 9.15 12.48 -13.46
C VAL A 289 8.12 11.89 -12.49
N GLY A 290 7.65 12.66 -11.52
CA GLY A 290 6.57 12.29 -10.61
C GLY A 290 5.21 12.86 -11.03
N VAL A 291 4.13 12.14 -10.69
CA VAL A 291 2.75 12.62 -10.89
C VAL A 291 1.81 12.22 -9.74
N ALA A 292 0.87 13.10 -9.38
CA ALA A 292 -0.22 12.75 -8.48
C ALA A 292 -1.50 13.39 -8.99
N MET A 293 -2.61 12.65 -8.95
CA MET A 293 -3.90 13.18 -9.33
C MET A 293 -4.47 14.07 -8.23
N PRO A 294 -5.16 15.18 -8.58
CA PRO A 294 -5.89 15.99 -7.62
C PRO A 294 -6.76 15.16 -6.68
N PHE A 295 -6.80 15.55 -5.41
CA PHE A 295 -7.47 14.81 -4.33
C PHE A 295 -6.96 13.37 -4.13
N GLY A 296 -5.74 13.05 -4.61
CA GLY A 296 -5.09 11.74 -4.50
C GLY A 296 -5.93 10.58 -5.00
N ARG A 297 -6.81 10.79 -5.99
CA ARG A 297 -7.75 9.74 -6.43
C ARG A 297 -7.06 8.67 -7.27
N TYR A 298 -7.59 7.46 -7.17
CA TYR A 298 -7.26 6.38 -8.07
C TYR A 298 -8.52 5.60 -8.45
N ASN A 299 -8.77 5.43 -9.75
CA ASN A 299 -9.88 4.69 -10.32
C ASN A 299 -9.47 4.14 -11.70
N SER A 300 -10.37 3.43 -12.39
CA SER A 300 -10.05 2.82 -13.68
C SER A 300 -9.68 3.84 -14.77
N GLN A 301 -10.26 5.05 -14.75
CA GLN A 301 -9.90 6.10 -15.70
C GLN A 301 -8.51 6.65 -15.43
N ILE A 302 -8.15 6.86 -14.16
CA ILE A 302 -6.82 7.33 -13.75
C ILE A 302 -5.76 6.26 -14.05
N ALA A 303 -6.05 4.99 -13.76
CA ALA A 303 -5.19 3.87 -14.13
C ALA A 303 -4.95 3.82 -15.65
N GLU A 304 -5.97 4.10 -16.47
CA GLU A 304 -5.81 4.20 -17.92
C GLU A 304 -4.96 5.41 -18.34
N VAL A 305 -5.13 6.58 -17.74
CA VAL A 305 -4.25 7.74 -17.98
C VAL A 305 -2.79 7.36 -17.71
N TYR A 306 -2.54 6.73 -16.57
CA TYR A 306 -1.19 6.29 -16.20
C TYR A 306 -0.60 5.26 -17.14
N ARG A 307 -1.40 4.31 -17.66
CA ARG A 307 -0.92 3.41 -18.71
C ARG A 307 -0.50 4.17 -19.97
N GLN A 308 -1.27 5.17 -20.37
CA GLN A 308 -0.98 5.95 -21.58
C GLN A 308 0.27 6.84 -21.42
N CYS A 309 0.58 7.31 -20.21
CA CYS A 309 1.75 8.16 -19.94
C CYS A 309 2.87 7.48 -19.14
N ASN A 310 2.88 6.16 -18.99
CA ASN A 310 3.87 5.43 -18.20
C ASN A 310 5.33 5.67 -18.63
N HIS A 311 5.56 6.00 -19.90
CA HIS A 311 6.88 6.32 -20.44
C HIS A 311 7.38 7.73 -20.08
N LEU A 312 6.53 8.56 -19.46
CA LEU A 312 6.83 9.95 -19.10
C LEU A 312 7.05 10.15 -17.60
N PHE A 313 6.63 9.19 -16.78
CA PHE A 313 6.65 9.27 -15.33
C PHE A 313 7.28 8.02 -14.73
N ASP A 314 8.28 8.20 -13.88
CA ASP A 314 8.92 7.09 -13.16
C ASP A 314 8.03 6.60 -12.02
N TYR A 315 7.26 7.50 -11.42
CA TYR A 315 6.40 7.19 -10.30
C TYR A 315 5.14 8.06 -10.24
N ALA A 316 4.16 7.56 -9.50
CA ALA A 316 2.96 8.27 -9.11
C ALA A 316 2.75 8.17 -7.59
N SER A 317 1.98 9.08 -6.99
CA SER A 317 1.76 9.10 -5.54
C SER A 317 0.29 9.36 -5.18
N ASP A 318 -0.61 8.42 -5.50
CA ASP A 318 -2.02 8.58 -5.15
C ASP A 318 -2.39 7.78 -3.90
N PHE A 319 -2.75 8.48 -2.81
CA PHE A 319 -3.22 7.84 -1.58
C PHE A 319 -4.56 7.09 -1.74
N GLY A 320 -5.28 7.36 -2.84
CA GLY A 320 -6.47 6.64 -3.27
C GLY A 320 -6.18 5.29 -3.89
N PHE A 321 -4.91 4.94 -4.15
CA PHE A 321 -4.48 3.58 -4.50
C PHE A 321 -3.95 2.84 -3.27
N ASP A 322 -2.93 3.39 -2.60
CA ASP A 322 -2.34 2.82 -1.38
C ASP A 322 -1.77 3.93 -0.48
N SER A 323 -1.59 3.66 0.82
CA SER A 323 -1.00 4.59 1.80
C SER A 323 -0.29 3.87 2.93
N ASP A 324 0.65 4.55 3.58
CA ASP A 324 1.48 4.03 4.68
C ASP A 324 2.07 2.63 4.37
N ASN A 325 2.60 2.47 3.16
CA ASN A 325 3.13 1.23 2.64
C ASN A 325 4.37 1.46 1.76
N LEU A 326 5.01 0.37 1.33
CA LEU A 326 6.19 0.43 0.46
C LEU A 326 5.82 0.73 -0.99
N PRO A 327 6.71 1.41 -1.75
CA PRO A 327 6.51 1.60 -3.18
C PRO A 327 6.26 0.28 -3.92
N HIS A 328 5.32 0.29 -4.86
CA HIS A 328 5.00 -0.89 -5.68
C HIS A 328 4.20 -0.52 -6.93
N TRP A 329 4.26 -1.39 -7.93
CA TRP A 329 3.50 -1.22 -9.17
C TRP A 329 2.08 -1.77 -9.02
N PRO A 330 1.04 -0.99 -9.39
CA PRO A 330 -0.31 -1.54 -9.56
C PRO A 330 -0.34 -2.70 -10.57
N ASN A 331 0.43 -2.55 -11.65
CA ASN A 331 0.75 -3.56 -12.67
C ASN A 331 1.94 -3.08 -13.52
N ASP A 332 2.41 -3.96 -14.42
CA ASP A 332 3.60 -3.73 -15.25
C ASP A 332 3.48 -2.59 -16.28
N HIS A 333 2.30 -1.96 -16.40
CA HIS A 333 2.02 -0.90 -17.36
C HIS A 333 1.71 0.45 -16.72
N GLU A 334 1.74 0.54 -15.40
CA GLU A 334 1.52 1.78 -14.65
C GLU A 334 2.83 2.20 -13.97
N PRO A 335 3.02 3.51 -13.68
CA PRO A 335 4.20 3.98 -12.99
C PRO A 335 4.24 3.44 -11.56
N LEU A 336 5.43 3.42 -10.95
CA LEU A 336 5.61 2.98 -9.57
C LEU A 336 4.73 3.83 -8.65
N GLN A 337 3.82 3.23 -7.89
CA GLN A 337 3.11 3.98 -6.86
C GLN A 337 4.00 4.12 -5.63
N VAL A 338 4.18 5.36 -5.18
CA VAL A 338 4.86 5.74 -3.94
C VAL A 338 3.77 6.15 -2.94
N PRO A 339 3.33 5.25 -2.05
CA PRO A 339 2.28 5.52 -1.09
C PRO A 339 2.66 6.66 -0.14
N ILE A 340 1.67 7.44 0.26
CA ILE A 340 1.83 8.60 1.14
C ILE A 340 0.74 8.59 2.20
N HIS A 341 1.01 9.17 3.37
CA HIS A 341 -0.01 9.34 4.39
C HIS A 341 -1.14 10.26 3.85
N PRO A 342 -2.41 9.85 3.90
CA PRO A 342 -3.50 10.57 3.24
C PRO A 342 -3.91 11.86 3.96
N ILE A 343 -3.45 12.08 5.19
CA ILE A 343 -3.82 13.26 5.99
C ILE A 343 -2.74 14.31 5.92
N CYS A 344 -3.15 15.52 5.56
CA CYS A 344 -2.36 16.73 5.68
C CYS A 344 -2.99 17.67 6.71
N PRO A 345 -2.29 18.74 7.15
CA PRO A 345 -2.89 19.78 8.00
C PRO A 345 -4.20 20.34 7.42
N GLY A 346 -4.30 20.42 6.09
CA GLY A 346 -5.51 20.85 5.38
C GLY A 346 -6.74 19.96 5.65
N SER A 347 -6.56 18.66 5.90
CA SER A 347 -7.65 17.72 6.20
C SER A 347 -8.40 18.08 7.50
N PHE A 348 -7.78 18.88 8.37
CA PHE A 348 -8.37 19.35 9.63
C PHE A 348 -9.19 20.62 9.51
N ARG A 349 -9.18 21.32 8.36
CA ARG A 349 -9.88 22.62 8.17
C ARG A 349 -11.38 22.58 8.49
N ARG A 350 -12.01 21.41 8.37
CA ARG A 350 -13.45 21.19 8.65
C ARG A 350 -13.71 20.53 10.00
N THR A 351 -12.69 20.44 10.84
CA THR A 351 -12.76 19.85 12.18
C THR A 351 -12.68 20.95 13.24
N LYS A 352 -12.90 20.59 14.50
CA LYS A 352 -12.65 21.45 15.66
C LYS A 352 -11.23 21.28 16.24
N ALA A 353 -10.32 20.63 15.50
CA ALA A 353 -8.96 20.40 15.97
C ALA A 353 -8.20 21.71 16.10
N THR A 354 -7.49 21.86 17.21
CA THR A 354 -6.54 22.95 17.43
C THR A 354 -5.20 22.63 16.76
N GLU A 355 -4.32 23.63 16.64
CA GLU A 355 -2.95 23.40 16.15
C GLU A 355 -2.20 22.34 16.99
N GLN A 356 -2.39 22.36 18.32
CA GLN A 356 -1.82 21.36 19.22
C GLN A 356 -2.35 19.95 18.94
N ASP A 357 -3.62 19.81 18.56
CA ASP A 357 -4.18 18.52 18.16
C ASP A 357 -3.55 18.00 16.87
N ILE A 358 -3.34 18.89 15.89
CA ILE A 358 -2.73 18.55 14.60
C ILE A 358 -1.26 18.15 14.82
N GLN A 359 -0.50 18.92 15.60
CA GLN A 359 0.89 18.60 15.94
C GLN A 359 0.98 17.24 16.65
N ARG A 360 0.13 17.00 17.66
CA ARG A 360 0.06 15.72 18.37
C ARG A 360 -0.23 14.56 17.42
N PHE A 361 -1.15 14.72 16.49
CA PHE A 361 -1.45 13.69 15.50
C PHE A 361 -0.21 13.29 14.71
N PHE A 362 0.50 14.25 14.11
CA PHE A 362 1.68 13.94 13.30
C PHE A 362 2.85 13.41 14.14
N LEU A 363 3.04 13.88 15.38
CA LEU A 363 4.04 13.34 16.30
C LEU A 363 3.76 11.88 16.67
N GLU A 364 2.49 11.52 16.91
CA GLU A 364 2.09 10.14 17.17
C GLU A 364 2.31 9.24 15.95
N LYS A 365 2.02 9.73 14.73
CA LYS A 365 2.31 9.00 13.48
C LYS A 365 3.80 8.75 13.31
N TRP A 366 4.61 9.79 13.52
CA TRP A 366 6.06 9.69 13.47
C TRP A 366 6.61 8.66 14.46
N ALA A 367 6.19 8.74 15.73
CA ALA A 367 6.64 7.81 16.76
C ALA A 367 6.29 6.34 16.46
N LYS A 368 5.12 6.08 15.85
CA LYS A 368 4.73 4.74 15.41
C LYS A 368 5.55 4.27 14.21
N ALA A 369 5.82 5.14 13.24
CA ALA A 369 6.63 4.80 12.07
C ALA A 369 8.07 4.41 12.44
N MET A 370 8.62 4.99 13.52
CA MET A 370 9.96 4.70 14.01
C MET A 370 10.09 3.42 14.86
N THR A 371 8.97 2.80 15.25
CA THR A 371 8.96 1.59 16.12
C THR A 371 8.52 0.32 15.40
N ARG A 372 8.15 0.41 14.11
CA ARG A 372 7.86 -0.74 13.24
C ARG A 372 9.12 -1.21 12.52
#